data_AF-A0A1C6C8N1-F1
#
_entry.id   AF-A0A1C6C8N1-F1
#
_cell.length_a   1.000
_cell.length_b   1.000
_cell.length_c   1.000
_cell.angle_alpha   90.00
_cell.angle_beta   90.00
_cell.angle_gamma   90.00
#
_symmetry.space_group_name_H-M   'P 1'
#
loop_
_entity.id
_entity.type
_entity.pdbx_description
1 polymer ?
#
loop_
_entity_poly.entity_id
_entity_poly.type
_entity_poly.pdbx_seq_one_letter_code
_entity_poly.pdbx_strand_id
1 'polypeptide(L)' 'MADKSRAEYFRERRKNMKQLVFMVDREKAEQLDQKLAKKGIGRTEWFREKLDEELYQEK' A
#
# COMPACT_ATOMS: atom_id res chain seq x y z
N MET A 1 21.56 24.87 -1.84
CA MET A 1 20.40 24.93 -2.78
C MET A 1 19.85 23.55 -3.16
N ALA A 2 19.95 22.51 -2.31
CA ALA A 2 19.43 21.16 -2.60
C ALA A 2 18.15 20.77 -1.81
N ASP A 3 17.76 21.56 -0.80
CA ASP A 3 16.62 21.24 0.07
C ASP A 3 15.25 21.45 -0.59
N LYS A 4 15.15 22.44 -1.49
CA LYS A 4 13.88 22.78 -2.17
C LYS A 4 13.35 21.60 -3.00
N SER A 5 14.23 20.89 -3.71
CA SER A 5 13.84 19.77 -4.59
C SER A 5 13.32 18.56 -3.78
N ARG A 6 13.97 18.20 -2.67
CA ARG A 6 13.54 17.05 -1.84
C ARG A 6 12.23 17.34 -1.08
N ALA A 7 12.10 18.54 -0.51
CA ALA A 7 10.90 18.94 0.21
C ALA A 7 9.68 19.11 -0.71
N GLU A 8 9.89 19.52 -1.96
CA GLU A 8 8.86 19.62 -2.99
C GLU A 8 8.42 18.24 -3.47
N TYR A 9 9.37 17.33 -3.74
CA TYR A 9 9.08 15.92 -4.07
C TYR A 9 8.18 15.25 -3.02
N PHE A 10 8.48 15.42 -1.73
CA PHE A 10 7.62 14.87 -0.68
C PHE A 10 6.25 15.55 -0.58
N ARG A 11 6.14 16.83 -0.94
CA ARG A 11 4.86 17.55 -0.97
C ARG A 11 3.97 17.05 -2.11
N GLU A 12 4.50 16.94 -3.32
CA GLU A 12 3.76 16.40 -4.46
C GLU A 12 3.33 14.95 -4.23
N ARG A 13 4.22 14.13 -3.67
CA ARG A 13 3.88 12.74 -3.35
C ARG A 13 2.70 12.62 -2.40
N ARG A 14 2.58 13.48 -1.37
CA ARG A 14 1.43 13.49 -0.45
C ARG A 14 0.16 14.07 -1.08
N LYS A 15 0.29 14.95 -2.08
CA LYS A 15 -0.87 15.45 -2.84
C LYS A 15 -1.47 14.35 -3.71
N ASN A 16 -0.62 13.55 -4.36
CA ASN A 16 -1.05 12.53 -5.33
C ASN A 16 -1.32 11.16 -4.70
N MET A 17 -0.72 10.87 -3.55
CA MET A 17 -0.86 9.58 -2.86
C MET A 17 -1.38 9.77 -1.44
N LYS A 18 -2.47 9.07 -1.11
CA LYS A 18 -2.99 8.99 0.25
C LYS A 18 -2.44 7.77 0.95
N GLN A 19 -1.83 7.95 2.12
CA GLN A 19 -1.35 6.84 2.94
C GLN A 19 -2.52 6.26 3.75
N LEU A 20 -2.69 4.94 3.67
CA LEU A 20 -3.62 4.19 4.50
C LEU A 20 -2.80 3.40 5.52
N VAL A 21 -2.93 3.75 6.80
CA VAL A 21 -2.29 3.05 7.91
C VAL A 21 -3.38 2.48 8.78
N PHE A 22 -3.42 1.16 8.88
CA PHE A 22 -4.35 0.45 9.74
C PHE A 22 -3.57 -0.44 10.68
N MET A 23 -4.01 -0.47 11.94
CA MET A 23 -3.60 -1.52 12.86
C MET A 23 -4.51 -2.71 12.63
N VAL A 24 -3.92 -3.88 12.48
CA VAL A 24 -4.63 -5.15 12.33
C VAL A 24 -4.13 -6.13 13.39
N ASP A 25 -4.94 -7.13 13.70
CA ASP A 25 -4.55 -8.19 14.62
C ASP A 25 -3.25 -8.84 14.16
N ARG A 26 -2.31 -8.99 15.10
CA ARG A 26 -0.98 -9.55 14.82
C ARG A 26 -1.06 -10.90 14.12
N GLU A 27 -1.92 -11.79 14.60
CA GLU A 27 -2.10 -13.12 14.04
C GLU A 27 -2.58 -13.06 12.57
N LYS A 28 -3.53 -12.17 12.27
CA LYS A 28 -4.02 -11.98 10.89
C LYS A 28 -2.93 -11.41 9.98
N ALA A 29 -2.11 -10.50 10.48
CA ALA A 29 -0.98 -9.96 9.72
C ALA A 29 0.08 -11.03 9.41
N GLU A 30 0.38 -11.92 10.36
CA GLU A 30 1.31 -13.03 10.18
C GLU A 30 0.75 -14.11 9.23
N GLN A 31 -0.53 -14.46 9.36
CA GLN A 31 -1.19 -15.39 8.43
C GLN A 31 -1.22 -14.85 7.01
N LEU A 32 -1.49 -13.55 6.84
CA LEU A 32 -1.44 -12.88 5.55
C LEU A 32 -0.02 -12.96 4.96
N ASP A 33 1.02 -12.69 5.75
CA ASP A 33 2.41 -12.80 5.28
C ASP A 33 2.75 -14.18 4.78
N GLN A 34 2.38 -15.22 5.52
CA GLN A 34 2.63 -16.60 5.09
C GLN A 34 1.89 -16.93 3.80
N LYS A 35 0.65 -16.46 3.65
CA LYS A 35 -0.16 -16.65 2.44
C LYS A 35 0.46 -15.92 1.23
N LEU A 36 0.96 -14.71 1.44
CA LEU A 36 1.59 -13.90 0.42
C LEU A 36 2.98 -14.43 0.02
N ALA A 37 3.77 -14.88 1.00
CA ALA A 37 5.06 -15.51 0.77
C ALA A 37 4.94 -16.77 -0.10
N LYS A 38 3.91 -17.60 0.14
CA LYS A 38 3.61 -18.78 -0.70
C LYS A 38 3.27 -18.42 -2.16
N LYS A 39 2.72 -17.23 -2.39
CA LYS A 39 2.39 -16.72 -3.73
C LYS A 39 3.53 -15.92 -4.36
N GLY A 40 4.57 -15.59 -3.60
CA GLY A 40 5.66 -14.71 -4.04
C GLY A 40 5.26 -13.24 -4.20
N ILE A 41 4.14 -12.81 -3.57
CA ILE A 41 3.58 -11.46 -3.71
C ILE A 41 3.85 -10.66 -2.43
N GLY A 42 4.10 -9.35 -2.55
CA GLY A 42 4.27 -8.46 -1.39
C GLY A 42 2.94 -7.91 -0.86
N ARG A 43 2.89 -7.51 0.42
CA ARG A 43 1.69 -6.87 1.03
C ARG A 43 1.15 -5.68 0.23
N THR A 44 2.06 -4.84 -0.30
CA THR A 44 1.68 -3.66 -1.06
C THR A 44 1.02 -4.00 -2.38
N GLU A 45 1.53 -5.02 -3.07
CA GLU A 45 0.98 -5.48 -4.34
C GLU A 45 -0.37 -6.16 -4.12
N TRP A 46 -0.45 -7.07 -3.15
CA TRP A 46 -1.71 -7.67 -2.72
C TRP A 46 -2.79 -6.64 -2.38
N PHE A 47 -2.42 -5.58 -1.65
CA PHE A 47 -3.38 -4.54 -1.28
C PHE A 47 -3.85 -3.72 -2.49
N ARG A 48 -2.97 -3.45 -3.46
CA ARG A 48 -3.36 -2.77 -4.71
C ARG A 48 -4.30 -3.63 -5.53
N GLU A 49 -4.01 -4.92 -5.68
CA GLU A 49 -4.90 -5.87 -6.36
C GLU A 49 -6.28 -5.90 -5.69
N LYS A 50 -6.34 -5.93 -4.35
CA LYS A 50 -7.63 -5.89 -3.64
C LYS A 50 -8.37 -4.58 -3.77
N LEU A 51 -7.67 -3.45 -3.81
CA LEU A 51 -8.28 -2.16 -4.10
C LEU A 51 -8.85 -2.12 -5.52
N ASP A 52 -8.08 -2.60 -6.50
CA ASP A 52 -8.54 -2.65 -7.88
C ASP A 52 -9.74 -3.61 -8.00
N GLU A 53 -9.67 -4.81 -7.43
CA GLU A 53 -10.82 -5.72 -7.37
C GLU A 53 -12.07 -5.01 -6.80
N GLU A 54 -11.98 -4.33 -5.66
CA GLU A 54 -13.14 -3.65 -5.05
C GLU A 54 -13.67 -2.50 -5.93
N LEU A 55 -12.78 -1.72 -6.55
CA LEU A 55 -13.16 -0.56 -7.37
C LEU A 55 -13.66 -0.94 -8.78
N TYR A 56 -13.25 -2.10 -9.30
CA TYR A 56 -13.61 -2.56 -10.64
C TYR A 56 -14.71 -3.64 -10.67
N GLN A 57 -15.11 -4.18 -9.51
CA GLN A 57 -16.23 -5.15 -9.40
C GLN A 57 -17.62 -4.49 -9.35
N GLU A 58 -17.73 -3.16 -9.35
CA GLU A 58 -19.03 -2.46 -9.54
C GLU A 58 -19.40 -2.35 -11.03
N LYS A 59 -19.58 -3.48 -11.72
CA LYS A 59 -20.19 -3.52 -13.06
C LYS A 59 -21.29 -4.55 -13.19
#